data_AF-C4JB84-F1
#
_entry.id   AF-C4JB84-F1
#
_cell.length_a   1.000
_cell.length_b   1.000
_cell.length_c   1.000
_cell.angle_alpha   90.00
_cell.angle_beta   90.00
_cell.angle_gamma   90.00
#
_symmetry.space_group_name_H-M   'P 1'
#
loop_
_entity.id
_entity.type
_entity.pdbx_description
1 polymer ?
#
loop_
_entity_poly.entity_id
_entity_poly.type
_entity_poly.pdbx_seq_one_letter_code
_entity_poly.pdbx_strand_id
1 'polypeptide(L)'
;MVVQEFTVDLNKPLVFQVGHLEERYQEWVHQPIVSKEGPRFFGNDVLEFLTRTKWWAVPTIWLPVVCCLLVKSILMGHTVQDVAMMALFGIFIWTLIEYTLHRFLFHIETKTYWWNTAHYLLHGCHHKHPMDSLRLVFPPTATAILCFPFWNLVAFFATPSTTPALFGGGLLGYVMYDCTHYYLHHGQPSKDPAKHLKRYHLNHHFRIQDKGFGITSSLWDAVFGTLPPSMTSGKKN
;
A
#
# COMPACT_ATOMS: atom_id res chain seq x y z
N MET A 1 -4.30 -11.12 41.75
CA MET A 1 -5.08 -10.22 40.87
C MET A 1 -4.87 -10.67 39.44
N VAL A 2 -5.91 -11.16 38.77
CA VAL A 2 -5.83 -11.36 37.32
C VAL A 2 -5.74 -9.96 36.73
N VAL A 3 -4.58 -9.59 36.18
CA VAL A 3 -4.45 -8.33 35.45
C VAL A 3 -5.39 -8.45 34.27
N GLN A 4 -6.48 -7.68 34.28
CA GLN A 4 -7.42 -7.68 33.17
C GLN A 4 -6.66 -7.23 31.93
N GLU A 5 -6.56 -8.11 30.94
CA GLU A 5 -5.84 -7.82 29.72
C GLU A 5 -6.44 -6.59 29.02
N PHE A 6 -5.59 -5.70 28.51
CA PHE A 6 -6.05 -4.56 27.75
C PHE A 6 -6.80 -5.04 26.50
N THR A 7 -8.01 -4.53 26.29
CA THR A 7 -8.84 -4.76 25.11
C THR A 7 -9.12 -3.44 24.42
N VAL A 8 -9.12 -3.48 23.08
CA VAL A 8 -9.43 -2.33 22.25
C VAL A 8 -10.94 -2.09 22.26
N ASP A 9 -11.36 -0.85 22.56
CA ASP A 9 -12.74 -0.38 22.46
C ASP A 9 -12.93 0.40 21.15
N LEU A 10 -13.65 -0.20 20.19
CA LEU A 10 -13.91 0.38 18.87
C LEU A 10 -14.85 1.61 18.91
N ASN A 11 -15.49 1.89 20.04
CA ASN A 11 -16.31 3.09 20.23
C ASN A 11 -15.49 4.31 20.65
N LYS A 12 -14.19 4.13 20.91
CA LYS A 12 -13.25 5.19 21.27
C LYS A 12 -12.21 5.40 20.16
N PRO A 13 -11.54 6.56 20.11
CA PRO A 13 -10.44 6.80 19.17
C PRO A 13 -9.38 5.68 19.24
N LEU A 14 -9.16 4.99 18.11
CA LEU A 14 -8.47 3.71 18.09
C LEU A 14 -6.94 3.81 18.12
N VAL A 15 -6.35 4.82 17.49
CA VAL A 15 -4.91 4.84 17.15
C VAL A 15 -3.98 4.78 18.37
N PHE A 16 -4.39 5.39 19.48
CA PHE A 16 -3.61 5.39 20.73
C PHE A 16 -3.95 4.23 21.67
N GLN A 17 -4.95 3.41 21.32
CA GLN A 17 -5.28 2.19 22.06
C GLN A 17 -4.36 1.03 21.65
N VAL A 18 -4.07 0.89 20.35
CA VAL A 18 -3.33 -0.28 19.82
C VAL A 18 -1.91 -0.41 20.38
N GLY A 19 -1.31 0.70 20.82
CA GLY A 19 -0.01 0.68 21.47
C GLY A 19 0.01 -0.13 22.78
N HIS A 20 -1.11 -0.18 23.51
CA HIS A 20 -1.24 -0.93 24.76
C HIS A 20 -1.41 -2.45 24.57
N LEU A 21 -1.49 -2.93 23.33
CA LEU A 21 -1.51 -4.36 23.04
C LEU A 21 -0.12 -5.01 23.18
N GLU A 22 0.95 -4.21 23.06
CA GLU A 22 2.35 -4.65 23.16
C GLU A 22 2.63 -5.86 22.25
N GLU A 23 3.02 -7.00 22.81
CA GLU A 23 3.35 -8.21 22.04
C GLU A 23 2.12 -8.87 21.38
N ARG A 24 0.92 -8.62 21.89
CA ARG A 24 -0.34 -9.17 21.34
C ARG A 24 -0.81 -8.43 20.09
N TYR A 25 -0.16 -7.32 19.74
CA TYR A 25 -0.55 -6.49 18.61
C TYR A 25 -0.53 -7.25 17.28
N GLN A 26 0.49 -8.09 17.05
CA GLN A 26 0.64 -8.82 15.78
C GLN A 26 -0.49 -9.82 15.54
N GLU A 27 -0.90 -10.55 16.56
CA GLU A 27 -2.05 -11.45 16.45
C GLU A 27 -3.35 -10.65 16.29
N TRP A 28 -3.52 -9.58 17.09
CA TRP A 28 -4.73 -8.77 17.05
C TRP A 28 -4.95 -8.07 15.70
N VAL A 29 -3.89 -7.54 15.07
CA VAL A 29 -4.00 -6.74 13.83
C VAL A 29 -4.33 -7.61 12.62
N HIS A 30 -3.90 -8.88 12.62
CA HIS A 30 -4.17 -9.85 11.56
C HIS A 30 -5.44 -10.70 11.80
N GLN A 31 -6.32 -10.25 12.69
CA GLN A 31 -7.69 -10.78 12.87
C GLN A 31 -8.70 -9.78 12.25
N PRO A 32 -9.06 -9.91 10.97
CA PRO A 32 -9.81 -8.88 10.26
C PRO A 32 -11.25 -8.75 10.76
N ILE A 33 -11.74 -7.51 10.86
CA ILE A 33 -13.14 -7.17 11.10
C ILE A 33 -13.75 -6.77 9.76
N VAL A 34 -14.62 -7.64 9.22
CA VAL A 34 -15.25 -7.44 7.91
C VAL A 34 -16.46 -6.52 8.06
N SER A 35 -16.22 -5.21 8.05
CA SER A 35 -17.24 -4.15 8.05
C SER A 35 -16.93 -3.12 6.98
N LYS A 36 -17.98 -2.57 6.33
CA LYS A 36 -17.83 -1.48 5.36
C LYS A 36 -17.35 -0.17 6.01
N GLU A 37 -17.72 0.03 7.27
CA GLU A 37 -17.32 1.20 8.04
C GLU A 37 -16.20 0.80 9.00
N GLY A 38 -15.09 1.54 8.93
CA GLY A 38 -13.99 1.43 9.88
C GLY A 38 -14.22 2.30 11.12
N PRO A 39 -13.58 1.98 12.24
CA PRO A 39 -13.67 2.76 13.47
C PRO A 39 -13.02 4.13 13.31
N ARG A 40 -13.29 5.02 14.26
CA ARG A 40 -12.68 6.34 14.33
C ARG A 40 -11.24 6.24 14.86
N PHE A 41 -10.30 6.92 14.22
CA PHE A 41 -8.88 6.82 14.56
C PHE A 41 -8.48 7.83 15.61
N PHE A 42 -8.93 9.07 15.44
CA PHE A 42 -8.57 10.20 16.29
C PHE A 42 -9.80 10.87 16.90
N GLY A 43 -9.68 11.40 18.12
CA GLY A 43 -10.72 12.29 18.67
C GLY A 43 -10.83 13.58 17.86
N ASN A 44 -9.70 14.09 17.37
CA ASN A 44 -9.61 15.31 16.58
C ASN A 44 -10.15 15.13 15.14
N ASP A 45 -11.08 15.98 14.72
CA ASP A 45 -11.72 15.91 13.39
C ASP A 45 -10.75 16.18 12.23
N VAL A 46 -9.77 17.05 12.40
CA VAL A 46 -8.77 17.35 11.37
C VAL A 46 -7.87 16.14 11.14
N LEU A 47 -7.35 15.52 12.21
CA LEU A 47 -6.55 14.31 12.10
C LEU A 47 -7.36 13.14 11.52
N GLU A 48 -8.61 12.98 11.94
CA GLU A 48 -9.52 11.97 11.39
C GLU A 48 -9.75 12.18 9.89
N PHE A 49 -10.01 13.42 9.46
CA PHE A 49 -10.17 13.77 8.06
C PHE A 49 -8.93 13.42 7.22
N LEU A 50 -7.73 13.70 7.73
CA LEU A 50 -6.47 13.38 7.03
C LEU A 50 -6.21 11.88 6.86
N THR A 51 -6.90 11.01 7.62
CA THR A 51 -6.80 9.55 7.41
C THR A 51 -7.70 9.01 6.30
N ARG A 52 -8.68 9.80 5.83
CA ARG A 52 -9.73 9.31 4.93
C ARG A 52 -9.52 9.82 3.51
N THR A 53 -9.29 8.91 2.58
CA THR A 53 -9.07 9.23 1.17
C THR A 53 -10.00 8.41 0.28
N LYS A 54 -10.72 9.08 -0.61
CA LYS A 54 -11.47 8.41 -1.69
C LYS A 54 -10.48 7.92 -2.74
N TRP A 55 -10.62 6.69 -3.21
CA TRP A 55 -9.70 6.09 -4.18
C TRP A 55 -9.46 6.95 -5.43
N TRP A 56 -10.50 7.61 -5.95
CA TRP A 56 -10.40 8.44 -7.15
C TRP A 56 -9.58 9.71 -6.93
N ALA A 57 -9.35 10.15 -5.68
CA ALA A 57 -8.48 11.28 -5.40
C ALA A 57 -7.03 11.00 -5.85
N VAL A 58 -6.58 9.74 -5.79
CA VAL A 58 -5.23 9.34 -6.21
C VAL A 58 -4.99 9.64 -7.69
N PRO A 59 -5.74 9.08 -8.66
CA PRO A 59 -5.53 9.41 -10.07
C PRO A 59 -5.86 10.88 -10.38
N THR A 60 -6.88 11.48 -9.74
CA THR A 60 -7.23 12.88 -9.98
C THR A 60 -6.10 13.85 -9.64
N ILE A 61 -5.38 13.60 -8.54
CA ILE A 61 -4.28 14.47 -8.10
C ILE A 61 -2.99 14.14 -8.85
N TRP A 62 -2.66 12.86 -8.96
CA TRP A 62 -1.32 12.45 -9.38
C TRP A 62 -1.16 12.27 -10.88
N LEU A 63 -2.22 11.94 -11.64
CA LEU A 63 -2.08 11.84 -13.11
C LEU A 63 -1.72 13.18 -13.77
N PRO A 64 -2.28 14.33 -13.37
CA PRO A 64 -1.80 15.62 -13.87
C PRO A 64 -0.31 15.85 -13.58
N VAL A 65 0.17 15.50 -12.38
CA VAL A 65 1.59 15.60 -12.01
C VAL A 65 2.45 14.69 -12.89
N VAL A 66 2.04 13.44 -13.09
CA VAL A 66 2.69 12.50 -14.02
C VAL A 66 2.79 13.13 -15.42
N CYS A 67 1.68 13.62 -15.98
CA CYS A 67 1.67 14.26 -17.29
C CYS A 67 2.63 15.45 -17.37
N CYS A 68 2.62 16.34 -16.37
CA CYS A 68 3.54 17.48 -16.31
C CYS A 68 5.02 17.04 -16.31
N LEU A 69 5.35 15.98 -15.57
CA LEU A 69 6.72 15.47 -15.49
C LEU A 69 7.18 14.80 -16.78
N LEU A 70 6.30 14.03 -17.43
CA LEU A 70 6.60 13.43 -18.74
C LEU A 70 6.81 14.53 -19.80
N VAL A 71 5.90 15.51 -19.87
CA VAL A 71 6.03 16.66 -20.78
C VAL A 71 7.30 17.46 -20.49
N LYS A 72 7.66 17.67 -19.22
CA LYS A 72 8.90 18.37 -18.85
C LYS A 72 10.14 17.69 -19.46
N SER A 73 10.22 16.37 -19.46
CA SER A 73 11.36 15.67 -20.07
C SER A 73 11.41 15.83 -21.59
N ILE A 74 10.23 15.85 -22.24
CA ILE A 74 10.13 16.13 -23.68
C ILE A 74 10.63 17.54 -23.98
N LEU A 75 10.18 18.54 -23.21
CA LEU A 75 10.61 19.93 -23.34
C LEU A 75 12.10 20.13 -23.04
N MET A 76 12.72 19.21 -22.31
CA MET A 76 14.17 19.19 -22.04
C MET A 76 14.98 18.43 -23.11
N GLY A 77 14.35 18.00 -24.21
CA GLY A 77 15.01 17.49 -25.41
C GLY A 77 14.88 15.98 -25.65
N HIS A 78 14.18 15.24 -24.79
CA HIS A 78 13.95 13.81 -25.00
C HIS A 78 12.85 13.55 -26.02
N THR A 79 12.99 12.50 -26.83
CA THR A 79 11.92 12.08 -27.73
C THR A 79 10.76 11.46 -26.93
N VAL A 80 9.58 11.38 -27.55
CA VAL A 80 8.42 10.67 -26.96
C VAL A 80 8.76 9.21 -26.65
N GLN A 81 9.57 8.57 -27.50
CA GLN A 81 10.01 7.19 -27.30
C GLN A 81 10.92 7.07 -26.08
N ASP A 82 11.90 7.97 -25.92
CA ASP A 82 12.79 7.98 -24.76
C ASP A 82 12.00 8.16 -23.46
N VAL A 83 11.08 9.12 -23.45
CA VAL A 83 10.22 9.39 -22.28
C VAL A 83 9.31 8.21 -21.97
N ALA A 84 8.75 7.53 -22.98
CA ALA A 84 7.95 6.33 -22.76
C ALA A 84 8.78 5.19 -22.15
N MET A 85 10.01 4.98 -22.63
CA MET A 85 10.92 3.97 -22.07
C MET A 85 11.33 4.29 -20.63
N MET A 86 11.64 5.55 -20.33
CA MET A 86 11.92 6.01 -18.96
C MET A 86 10.71 5.83 -18.05
N ALA A 87 9.51 6.15 -18.53
CA ALA A 87 8.29 5.97 -17.78
C ALA A 87 8.01 4.49 -17.47
N LEU A 88 8.17 3.60 -18.47
CA LEU A 88 8.05 2.15 -18.29
C LEU A 88 9.07 1.60 -17.30
N PHE A 89 10.32 2.09 -17.36
CA PHE A 89 11.35 1.72 -16.39
C PHE A 89 10.98 2.22 -14.98
N GLY A 90 10.46 3.44 -14.85
CA GLY A 90 9.94 3.96 -13.60
C GLY A 90 8.81 3.11 -13.01
N ILE A 91 7.84 2.69 -13.84
CA ILE A 91 6.77 1.76 -13.43
C ILE A 91 7.36 0.44 -12.96
N PHE A 92 8.34 -0.11 -13.70
CA PHE A 92 9.00 -1.36 -13.31
C PHE A 92 9.70 -1.24 -11.95
N ILE A 93 10.45 -0.16 -11.71
CA ILE A 93 11.08 0.11 -10.41
C ILE A 93 10.03 0.28 -9.31
N TRP A 94 8.90 0.93 -9.60
CA TRP A 94 7.80 1.02 -8.65
C TRP A 94 7.30 -0.36 -8.21
N THR A 95 7.15 -1.33 -9.12
CA THR A 95 6.69 -2.68 -8.71
C THR A 95 7.63 -3.35 -7.70
N LEU A 96 8.94 -3.06 -7.77
CA LEU A 96 9.91 -3.54 -6.79
C LEU A 96 9.78 -2.78 -5.46
N ILE A 97 9.57 -1.46 -5.51
CA ILE A 97 9.33 -0.63 -4.32
C ILE A 97 8.06 -1.09 -3.61
N GLU A 98 6.97 -1.31 -4.36
CA GLU A 98 5.71 -1.87 -3.86
C GLU A 98 5.96 -3.17 -3.09
N TYR A 99 6.61 -4.15 -3.72
CA TYR A 99 6.93 -5.42 -3.08
C TYR A 99 7.78 -5.23 -1.80
N THR A 100 8.81 -4.40 -1.88
CA THR A 100 9.75 -4.18 -0.78
C THR A 100 9.08 -3.48 0.40
N LEU A 101 8.32 -2.41 0.16
CA LEU A 101 7.59 -1.71 1.21
C LEU A 101 6.51 -2.60 1.80
N HIS A 102 5.75 -3.32 0.97
CA HIS A 102 4.70 -4.19 1.46
C HIS A 102 5.27 -5.31 2.34
N ARG A 103 6.32 -5.99 1.90
CA ARG A 103 6.92 -7.09 2.65
C ARG A 103 7.64 -6.64 3.93
N PHE A 104 8.46 -5.59 3.85
CA PHE A 104 9.41 -5.29 4.92
C PHE A 104 8.99 -4.12 5.81
N LEU A 105 8.28 -3.12 5.28
CA LEU A 105 7.83 -1.98 6.06
C LEU A 105 6.40 -2.18 6.58
N PHE A 106 5.51 -2.67 5.72
CA PHE A 106 4.09 -2.82 6.05
C PHE A 106 3.77 -4.14 6.77
N HIS A 107 4.67 -5.12 6.73
CA HIS A 107 4.60 -6.37 7.50
C HIS A 107 5.73 -6.48 8.53
N ILE A 108 6.24 -5.34 9.01
CA ILE A 108 7.22 -5.33 10.08
C ILE A 108 6.58 -5.71 11.42
N GLU A 109 7.19 -6.65 12.13
CA GLU A 109 6.75 -7.00 13.47
C GLU A 109 7.18 -5.93 14.50
N THR A 110 6.19 -5.29 15.11
CA THR A 110 6.33 -4.31 16.18
C THR A 110 5.78 -4.85 17.49
N LYS A 111 6.37 -4.43 18.62
CA LYS A 111 5.99 -4.88 19.98
C LYS A 111 5.80 -3.76 21.01
N THR A 112 6.22 -2.54 20.70
CA THR A 112 6.18 -1.42 21.64
C THR A 112 5.07 -0.45 21.28
N TYR A 113 4.59 0.31 22.28
CA TYR A 113 3.51 1.29 22.13
C TYR A 113 3.60 2.14 20.83
N TRP A 114 4.68 2.89 20.66
CA TRP A 114 4.81 3.82 19.54
C TRP A 114 4.96 3.12 18.19
N TRP A 115 5.70 2.00 18.14
CA TRP A 115 5.86 1.23 16.91
C TRP A 115 4.56 0.53 16.49
N ASN A 116 3.78 0.01 17.42
CA ASN A 116 2.46 -0.56 17.13
C ASN A 116 1.49 0.50 16.61
N THR A 117 1.49 1.69 17.21
CA THR A 117 0.69 2.83 16.75
C THR A 117 1.10 3.28 15.34
N ALA A 118 2.41 3.40 15.06
CA ALA A 118 2.91 3.77 13.75
C ALA A 118 2.57 2.72 12.68
N HIS A 119 2.83 1.44 12.97
CA HIS A 119 2.48 0.33 12.07
C HIS A 119 0.98 0.28 11.78
N TYR A 120 0.14 0.50 12.80
CA TYR A 120 -1.31 0.53 12.62
C TYR A 120 -1.75 1.63 11.65
N LEU A 121 -1.14 2.82 11.72
CA LEU A 121 -1.44 3.91 10.79
C LEU A 121 -0.92 3.66 9.37
N LEU A 122 0.23 2.99 9.23
CA LEU A 122 0.87 2.75 7.94
C LEU A 122 0.19 1.63 7.15
N HIS A 123 -0.18 0.53 7.82
CA HIS A 123 -0.74 -0.65 7.16
C HIS A 123 -1.62 -1.53 8.04
N GLY A 124 -1.37 -1.60 9.35
CA GLY A 124 -2.12 -2.49 10.24
C GLY A 124 -3.63 -2.21 10.25
N CYS A 125 -4.04 -0.95 10.08
CA CYS A 125 -5.44 -0.59 9.93
C CYS A 125 -6.12 -1.29 8.75
N HIS A 126 -5.40 -1.47 7.66
CA HIS A 126 -5.91 -2.07 6.44
C HIS A 126 -6.10 -3.57 6.61
N HIS A 127 -5.16 -4.28 7.25
CA HIS A 127 -5.37 -5.69 7.64
C HIS A 127 -6.50 -5.87 8.64
N LYS A 128 -6.63 -4.94 9.60
CA LYS A 128 -7.66 -5.02 10.62
C LYS A 128 -9.05 -4.71 10.06
N HIS A 129 -9.15 -3.76 9.13
CA HIS A 129 -10.40 -3.28 8.53
C HIS A 129 -10.32 -3.29 7.00
N PRO A 130 -10.19 -4.46 6.36
CA PRO A 130 -9.89 -4.58 4.92
C PRO A 130 -11.03 -4.10 4.01
N MET A 131 -12.19 -3.78 4.57
CA MET A 131 -13.35 -3.29 3.82
C MET A 131 -13.65 -1.80 4.09
N ASP A 132 -12.81 -1.09 4.86
CA ASP A 132 -12.88 0.37 4.99
C ASP A 132 -12.34 1.04 3.71
N SER A 133 -13.25 1.40 2.83
CA SER A 133 -12.93 2.04 1.53
C SER A 133 -12.23 3.40 1.64
N LEU A 134 -12.23 4.04 2.81
CA LEU A 134 -11.59 5.35 3.00
C LEU A 134 -10.15 5.24 3.50
N ARG A 135 -9.70 4.06 3.92
CA ARG A 135 -8.37 3.83 4.53
C ARG A 135 -7.60 2.72 3.83
N LEU A 136 -7.78 2.63 2.52
CA LEU A 136 -7.16 1.61 1.69
C LEU A 136 -6.02 2.18 0.83
N VAL A 137 -6.24 3.37 0.25
CA VAL A 137 -5.24 4.06 -0.56
C VAL A 137 -4.41 5.02 0.29
N PHE A 138 -3.19 5.33 -0.14
CA PHE A 138 -2.35 6.23 0.62
C PHE A 138 -2.88 7.68 0.53
N PRO A 139 -2.94 8.44 1.65
CA PRO A 139 -3.42 9.81 1.61
C PRO A 139 -2.52 10.71 0.74
N PRO A 140 -3.08 11.61 -0.12
CA PRO A 140 -2.29 12.45 -1.00
C PRO A 140 -1.27 13.32 -0.27
N THR A 141 -1.57 13.80 0.94
CA THR A 141 -0.61 14.54 1.76
C THR A 141 0.62 13.70 2.11
N ALA A 142 0.40 12.44 2.48
CA ALA A 142 1.49 11.53 2.83
C ALA A 142 2.29 11.14 1.58
N THR A 143 1.62 10.88 0.44
CA THR A 143 2.29 10.66 -0.85
C THR A 143 3.14 11.87 -1.24
N ALA A 144 2.63 13.10 -1.08
CA ALA A 144 3.37 14.32 -1.39
C ALA A 144 4.66 14.47 -0.55
N ILE A 145 4.61 14.12 0.74
CA ILE A 145 5.78 14.11 1.62
C ILE A 145 6.79 13.07 1.12
N LEU A 146 6.35 11.87 0.75
CA LEU A 146 7.23 10.81 0.24
C LEU A 146 7.79 11.10 -1.15
N CYS A 147 7.08 11.87 -1.98
CA CYS A 147 7.58 12.29 -3.29
C CYS A 147 8.92 13.05 -3.17
N PHE A 148 9.17 13.79 -2.09
CA PHE A 148 10.42 14.54 -1.91
C PHE A 148 11.68 13.64 -1.82
N PRO A 149 11.80 12.69 -0.87
CA PRO A 149 12.95 11.80 -0.84
C PRO A 149 13.04 10.91 -2.08
N PHE A 150 11.93 10.41 -2.62
CA PHE A 150 11.97 9.61 -3.86
C PHE A 150 12.44 10.42 -5.07
N TRP A 151 12.05 11.70 -5.18
CA TRP A 151 12.54 12.59 -6.24
C TRP A 151 14.05 12.77 -6.15
N ASN A 152 14.55 13.08 -4.95
CA ASN A 152 15.98 13.27 -4.74
C ASN A 152 16.77 11.97 -4.99
N LEU A 153 16.21 10.82 -4.65
CA LEU A 153 16.82 9.52 -4.95
C LEU A 153 16.95 9.30 -6.46
N VAL A 154 15.89 9.56 -7.24
CA VAL A 154 15.95 9.47 -8.71
C VAL A 154 16.94 10.49 -9.27
N ALA A 155 16.89 11.74 -8.79
CA ALA A 155 17.78 12.82 -9.23
C ALA A 155 19.26 12.57 -8.91
N PHE A 156 19.55 11.76 -7.89
CA PHE A 156 20.92 11.36 -7.57
C PHE A 156 21.51 10.41 -8.62
N PHE A 157 20.70 9.52 -9.20
CA PHE A 157 21.14 8.54 -10.20
C PHE A 157 20.90 8.96 -11.66
N ALA A 158 20.07 9.99 -11.88
CA ALA A 158 19.62 10.40 -13.20
C ALA A 158 20.05 11.85 -13.52
N THR A 159 20.00 12.22 -14.81
CA THR A 159 20.26 13.60 -15.21
C THR A 159 19.04 14.49 -14.90
N PRO A 160 19.21 15.82 -14.82
CA PRO A 160 18.08 16.75 -14.66
C PRO A 160 17.00 16.60 -15.74
N SER A 161 17.38 16.17 -16.95
CA SER A 161 16.46 16.00 -18.09
C SER A 161 15.71 14.66 -18.08
N THR A 162 16.27 13.60 -17.47
CA THR A 162 15.67 12.26 -17.41
C THR A 162 14.93 12.00 -16.10
N THR A 163 15.31 12.68 -15.02
CA THR A 163 14.68 12.58 -13.69
C THR A 163 13.16 12.73 -13.73
N PRO A 164 12.57 13.73 -14.43
CA PRO A 164 11.13 13.91 -14.42
C PRO A 164 10.40 12.71 -15.06
N ALA A 165 10.91 12.15 -16.15
CA ALA A 165 10.27 10.98 -16.79
C ALA A 165 10.39 9.71 -15.96
N LEU A 166 11.56 9.46 -15.36
CA LEU A 166 11.77 8.31 -14.47
C LEU A 166 10.89 8.38 -13.23
N PHE A 167 10.87 9.55 -12.56
CA PHE A 167 10.02 9.78 -11.40
C PHE A 167 8.53 9.76 -11.78
N GLY A 168 8.17 10.36 -12.92
CA GLY A 168 6.81 10.35 -13.45
C GLY A 168 6.32 8.93 -13.75
N GLY A 169 7.18 8.07 -14.27
CA GLY A 169 6.92 6.63 -14.41
C GLY A 169 6.71 5.92 -13.07
N GLY A 170 7.58 6.19 -12.09
CA GLY A 170 7.42 5.63 -10.74
C GLY A 170 6.11 6.07 -10.07
N LEU A 171 5.76 7.35 -10.17
CA LEU A 171 4.51 7.90 -9.66
C LEU A 171 3.28 7.34 -10.41
N LEU A 172 3.39 7.10 -11.71
CA LEU A 172 2.36 6.41 -12.47
C LEU A 172 2.19 4.96 -11.99
N GLY A 173 3.30 4.26 -11.72
CA GLY A 173 3.30 2.94 -11.09
C GLY A 173 2.55 2.94 -9.76
N TYR A 174 2.79 3.96 -8.91
CA TYR A 174 2.06 4.17 -7.66
C TYR A 174 0.55 4.34 -7.88
N VAL A 175 0.13 5.19 -8.84
CA VAL A 175 -1.29 5.37 -9.16
C VAL A 175 -1.93 4.06 -9.62
N MET A 176 -1.23 3.29 -10.46
CA MET A 176 -1.68 1.97 -10.93
C MET A 176 -1.84 0.99 -9.77
N TYR A 177 -0.87 0.96 -8.85
CA TYR A 177 -0.87 0.15 -7.65
C TYR A 177 -2.08 0.47 -6.76
N ASP A 178 -2.27 1.73 -6.33
CA ASP A 178 -3.34 2.11 -5.40
C ASP A 178 -4.73 1.84 -6.01
N CYS A 179 -4.91 2.14 -7.30
CA CYS A 179 -6.15 1.85 -8.01
C CYS A 179 -6.41 0.34 -8.15
N THR A 180 -5.36 -0.44 -8.45
CA THR A 180 -5.47 -1.90 -8.54
C THR A 180 -5.84 -2.46 -7.18
N HIS A 181 -5.10 -2.11 -6.13
CA HIS A 181 -5.33 -2.51 -4.75
C HIS A 181 -6.78 -2.26 -4.32
N TYR A 182 -7.28 -1.03 -4.56
CA TYR A 182 -8.67 -0.69 -4.27
C TYR A 182 -9.67 -1.56 -5.05
N TYR A 183 -9.41 -1.79 -6.34
CA TYR A 183 -10.24 -2.65 -7.18
C TYR A 183 -10.22 -4.12 -6.73
N LEU A 184 -9.11 -4.63 -6.19
CA LEU A 184 -9.04 -6.00 -5.66
C LEU A 184 -9.90 -6.17 -4.41
N HIS A 185 -9.97 -5.17 -3.53
CA HIS A 185 -10.86 -5.21 -2.36
C HIS A 185 -12.33 -5.01 -2.72
N HIS A 186 -12.64 -3.97 -3.48
CA HIS A 186 -14.01 -3.49 -3.66
C HIS A 186 -14.65 -3.85 -5.01
N GLY A 187 -13.85 -4.14 -6.02
CA GLY A 187 -14.32 -4.54 -7.34
C GLY A 187 -14.74 -6.01 -7.40
N GLN A 188 -15.36 -6.41 -8.51
CA GLN A 188 -15.77 -7.80 -8.78
C GLN A 188 -15.16 -8.27 -10.12
N PRO A 189 -13.83 -8.41 -10.21
CA PRO A 189 -13.19 -8.87 -11.43
C PRO A 189 -13.67 -10.28 -11.81
N SER A 190 -14.18 -10.42 -13.03
CA SER A 190 -14.72 -11.68 -13.56
C SER A 190 -13.73 -12.43 -14.46
N LYS A 191 -12.67 -11.76 -14.92
CA LYS A 191 -11.65 -12.29 -15.83
C LYS A 191 -10.25 -12.17 -15.23
N ASP A 192 -9.38 -13.08 -15.62
CA ASP A 192 -7.96 -13.01 -15.31
C ASP A 192 -7.27 -11.94 -16.18
N PRO A 193 -6.20 -11.29 -15.69
CA PRO A 193 -5.48 -11.59 -14.45
C PRO A 193 -6.12 -11.01 -13.17
N ALA A 194 -7.04 -10.04 -13.27
CA ALA A 194 -7.57 -9.33 -12.11
C ALA A 194 -8.33 -10.24 -11.12
N LYS A 195 -9.04 -11.26 -11.62
CA LYS A 195 -9.74 -12.24 -10.77
C LYS A 195 -8.75 -13.08 -9.95
N HIS A 196 -7.66 -13.54 -10.57
CA HIS A 196 -6.57 -14.20 -9.87
C HIS A 196 -5.92 -13.26 -8.84
N LEU A 197 -5.56 -12.04 -9.21
CA LEU A 197 -4.96 -11.05 -8.29
C LEU A 197 -5.86 -10.77 -7.09
N LYS A 198 -7.19 -10.69 -7.29
CA LYS A 198 -8.13 -10.53 -6.17
C LYS A 198 -8.05 -11.70 -5.21
N ARG A 199 -8.11 -12.94 -5.71
CA ARG A 199 -8.01 -14.13 -4.85
C ARG A 199 -6.66 -14.21 -4.14
N TYR A 200 -5.60 -13.89 -4.86
CA TYR A 200 -4.23 -13.84 -4.37
C TYR A 200 -4.10 -12.87 -3.19
N HIS A 201 -4.55 -11.63 -3.39
CA HIS A 201 -4.47 -10.58 -2.39
C HIS A 201 -5.43 -10.78 -1.21
N LEU A 202 -6.64 -11.29 -1.44
CA LEU A 202 -7.53 -11.65 -0.33
C LEU A 202 -6.99 -12.84 0.48
N ASN A 203 -6.28 -13.79 -0.13
CA ASN A 203 -5.60 -14.83 0.65
C ASN A 203 -4.52 -14.24 1.55
N HIS A 204 -3.78 -13.24 1.08
CA HIS A 204 -2.82 -12.50 1.90
C HIS A 204 -3.50 -11.88 3.13
N HIS A 205 -4.65 -11.23 2.97
CA HIS A 205 -5.40 -10.65 4.10
C HIS A 205 -6.00 -11.66 5.07
N PHE A 206 -6.64 -12.71 4.55
CA PHE A 206 -7.55 -13.56 5.33
C PHE A 206 -7.00 -14.95 5.64
N ARG A 207 -5.83 -15.34 5.12
CA ARG A 207 -5.29 -16.70 5.29
C ARG A 207 -3.80 -16.76 5.59
N ILE A 208 -2.96 -16.07 4.82
CA ILE A 208 -1.51 -16.21 4.89
C ILE A 208 -0.81 -14.87 4.65
N GLN A 209 -0.62 -14.12 5.73
CA GLN A 209 -0.12 -12.75 5.71
C GLN A 209 1.38 -12.66 5.41
N ASP A 210 2.14 -13.73 5.64
CA ASP A 210 3.59 -13.80 5.37
C ASP A 210 3.95 -14.17 3.92
N LYS A 211 2.94 -14.22 3.03
CA LYS A 211 3.08 -14.53 1.59
C LYS A 211 2.21 -13.59 0.76
N GLY A 212 2.50 -13.50 -0.53
CA GLY A 212 1.67 -12.77 -1.48
C GLY A 212 1.75 -11.25 -1.36
N PHE A 213 2.97 -10.72 -1.31
CA PHE A 213 3.23 -9.29 -1.11
C PHE A 213 3.08 -8.45 -2.39
N GLY A 214 3.15 -9.05 -3.57
CA GLY A 214 2.89 -8.38 -4.84
C GLY A 214 1.40 -8.15 -5.06
N ILE A 215 1.00 -6.88 -5.14
CA ILE A 215 -0.41 -6.48 -5.30
C ILE A 215 -0.72 -6.25 -6.78
N THR A 216 0.14 -5.53 -7.50
CA THR A 216 0.01 -5.27 -8.93
C THR A 216 0.39 -6.50 -9.77
N SER A 217 1.33 -7.31 -9.29
CA SER A 217 1.72 -8.58 -9.91
C SER A 217 2.43 -9.50 -8.91
N SER A 218 2.43 -10.81 -9.17
CA SER A 218 3.15 -11.81 -8.36
C SER A 218 4.63 -11.99 -8.76
N LEU A 219 5.17 -11.12 -9.63
CA LEU A 219 6.53 -11.25 -10.17
C LEU A 219 7.58 -11.37 -9.06
N TRP A 220 7.60 -10.40 -8.14
CA TRP A 220 8.60 -10.36 -7.08
C TRP A 220 8.38 -11.45 -6.02
N ASP A 221 7.14 -11.89 -5.80
CA ASP A 221 6.89 -13.07 -4.97
C ASP A 221 7.50 -14.33 -5.57
N ALA A 222 7.45 -14.49 -6.89
CA ALA A 222 8.10 -15.60 -7.58
C ALA A 222 9.63 -15.51 -7.47
N VAL A 223 10.20 -14.31 -7.69
CA VAL A 223 11.65 -14.06 -7.60
C VAL A 223 12.19 -14.33 -6.19
N PHE A 224 11.45 -13.93 -5.15
CA PHE A 224 11.91 -13.99 -3.75
C PHE A 224 11.30 -15.14 -2.95
N GLY A 225 10.57 -16.08 -3.57
CA GLY A 225 10.03 -17.27 -2.90
C GLY A 225 8.92 -16.99 -1.88
N THR A 226 8.09 -15.97 -2.13
CA THR A 226 6.97 -15.58 -1.25
C THR A 226 5.60 -15.82 -1.89
N LEU A 227 5.51 -16.66 -2.92
CA LEU A 227 4.23 -17.13 -3.45
C LEU A 227 3.45 -17.94 -2.39
N PRO A 228 2.14 -17.68 -2.20
CA PRO A 228 1.28 -18.53 -1.37
C PRO A 228 1.22 -19.96 -1.93
N PRO A 229 1.07 -20.97 -1.07
CA PRO A 229 0.95 -22.36 -1.51
C PRO A 229 -0.32 -22.55 -2.37
N SER A 230 -0.24 -23.40 -3.40
CA SER A 230 -1.40 -23.75 -4.20
C SER A 230 -2.41 -24.50 -3.33
N MET A 231 -3.73 -24.28 -3.54
CA MET A 231 -4.76 -25.01 -2.80
C MET A 231 -4.66 -26.54 -2.98
N THR A 232 -3.92 -27.03 -3.98
CA THR A 232 -3.69 -28.44 -4.25
C THR A 232 -2.61 -29.08 -3.37
N SER A 233 -1.72 -28.32 -2.73
CA SER A 233 -0.59 -28.89 -1.96
C SER A 233 -1.00 -29.55 -0.64
N GLY A 234 -2.24 -29.35 -0.19
CA GLY A 234 -2.79 -29.94 1.04
C GLY A 234 -3.37 -31.36 0.88
N LYS A 235 -3.44 -31.91 -0.34
CA LYS A 235 -3.78 -33.33 -0.57
C LYS A 235 -2.51 -34.15 -0.71
N LYS A 236 -1.76 -34.31 0.38
CA LYS A 236 -0.87 -35.46 0.54
C LYS A 236 -1.59 -36.44 1.46
N ASN A 237 -1.92 -37.59 0.89
CA ASN A 237 -2.54 -38.74 1.55
C ASN A 237 -1.75 -39.17 2.79
#